data_AF-A0A957RLZ9-F1
#
_entry.id   AF-A0A957RLZ9-F1
#
_cell.length_a   1.000
_cell.length_b   1.000
_cell.length_c   1.000
_cell.angle_alpha   90.00
_cell.angle_beta   90.00
_cell.angle_gamma   90.00
#
_symmetry.space_group_name_H-M   'P 1'
#
loop_
_entity.id
_entity.type
_entity.pdbx_description
1 polymer ?
#
loop_
_entity_poly.entity_id
_entity_poly.type
_entity_poly.pdbx_seq_one_letter_code
_entity_poly.pdbx_strand_id
1 'polypeptide(L)' 'TFFLTRPLQALEENLQFITWLGMIYNTYWTRLAYMTDQETVQTELEDATNESIKKIKDLLDTHSERSGNRPGLR' A
#
# COMPACT_ATOMS: atom_id res chain seq x y z
N THR A 1 23.69 3.96 22.46
CA THR A 1 23.30 3.60 21.07
C THR A 1 21.79 3.66 20.79
N PHE A 2 20.92 3.82 21.80
CA PHE A 2 19.45 3.85 21.66
C PHE A 2 18.85 4.96 20.77
N PHE A 3 19.56 6.07 20.55
CA PHE A 3 19.03 7.23 19.82
C PHE A 3 19.34 7.24 18.31
N LEU A 4 20.21 6.35 17.83
CA LEU A 4 20.58 6.28 16.41
C LEU A 4 19.75 5.25 15.62
N THR A 5 19.20 4.22 16.28
CA THR A 5 18.44 3.14 15.62
C THR A 5 16.97 3.47 15.35
N ARG A 6 16.33 4.28 16.21
CA ARG A 6 14.90 4.65 16.08
C ARG A 6 14.54 5.45 14.81
N PRO A 7 15.30 6.49 14.39
CA PRO A 7 14.96 7.22 13.17
C PRO A 7 15.18 6.39 11.91
N LEU A 8 16.15 5.47 11.91
CA LEU A 8 16.42 4.57 10.78
C LEU A 8 15.30 3.54 10.58
N GLN A 9 14.77 2.98 11.66
CA GLN A 9 13.67 2.02 11.59
C GLN A 9 12.37 2.68 11.08
N ALA A 10 12.01 3.84 11.61
CA ALA A 10 10.82 4.56 11.14
C ALA A 10 10.95 5.00 9.67
N LEU A 11 12.17 5.37 9.23
CA LEU A 11 12.46 5.66 7.84
C LEU A 11 12.29 4.42 6.96
N GLU A 12 12.85 3.28 7.37
CA GLU A 12 12.72 2.02 6.63
C GLU A 12 11.26 1.58 6.48
N GLU A 13 10.47 1.63 7.56
CA GLU A 13 9.05 1.29 7.56
C GLU A 13 8.25 2.20 6.61
N ASN A 14 8.53 3.51 6.62
CA ASN A 14 7.89 4.47 5.72
C ASN A 14 8.32 4.25 4.25
N LEU A 15 9.59 3.93 4.00
CA LEU A 15 10.08 3.64 2.64
C LEU A 15 9.46 2.35 2.10
N GLN A 16 9.37 1.30 2.91
CA GLN A 16 8.67 0.07 2.54
C GLN A 16 7.19 0.36 2.24
N PHE A 17 6.51 1.13 3.09
CA PHE A 17 5.12 1.54 2.86
C PHE A 17 4.94 2.27 1.54
N ILE A 18 5.75 3.31 1.26
CA ILE A 18 5.69 4.08 0.01
C ILE A 18 5.97 3.18 -1.21
N THR A 19 6.91 2.24 -1.09
CA THR A 19 7.25 1.31 -2.17
C THR A 19 6.06 0.41 -2.53
N TRP A 20 5.43 -0.20 -1.53
CA TRP A 20 4.26 -1.05 -1.75
C TRP A 20 3.06 -0.25 -2.25
N LEU A 21 2.84 0.95 -1.72
CA LEU A 21 1.80 1.85 -2.22
C LEU A 21 2.02 2.21 -3.69
N GLY A 22 3.26 2.51 -4.08
CA GLY A 22 3.63 2.77 -5.48
C GLY A 22 3.37 1.57 -6.38
N MET A 23 3.67 0.36 -5.94
CA MET A 23 3.38 -0.87 -6.69
C MET A 23 1.88 -1.06 -6.91
N ILE A 24 1.05 -0.82 -5.89
CA ILE A 24 -0.42 -0.93 -6.00
C ILE A 24 -0.95 0.09 -7.02
N TYR A 25 -0.55 1.37 -6.91
CA TYR A 25 -0.98 2.40 -7.84
C TYR A 25 -0.55 2.12 -9.29
N ASN A 26 0.72 1.75 -9.49
CA ASN A 26 1.22 1.47 -10.84
C ASN A 26 0.50 0.26 -11.45
N THR A 27 0.17 -0.75 -10.65
CA THR A 27 -0.59 -1.91 -11.12
C THR A 27 -2.01 -1.51 -11.52
N TYR A 28 -2.68 -0.69 -10.71
CA TYR A 28 -4.01 -0.18 -11.03
C TYR A 28 -4.01 0.60 -12.34
N TRP A 29 -3.12 1.59 -12.48
CA TRP A 29 -3.00 2.38 -13.71
C TRP A 29 -2.64 1.54 -14.93
N THR A 30 -1.75 0.56 -14.76
CA THR A 30 -1.38 -0.37 -15.83
C THR A 30 -2.61 -1.17 -16.27
N ARG A 31 -3.40 -1.72 -15.35
CA ARG A 31 -4.64 -2.42 -15.69
C ARG A 31 -5.60 -1.52 -16.46
N LEU A 32 -5.83 -0.30 -15.98
CA LEU A 32 -6.67 0.69 -16.66
C LEU A 32 -6.18 0.99 -18.08
N ALA A 33 -4.86 1.12 -18.27
CA ALA A 33 -4.28 1.40 -19.59
C ALA A 33 -4.47 0.26 -20.61
N TYR A 34 -4.64 -0.98 -20.14
CA TYR A 34 -4.85 -2.16 -20.98
C TYR A 34 -6.31 -2.62 -21.06
N MET A 35 -7.25 -1.95 -20.36
CA MET A 35 -8.69 -2.23 -20.49
C MET A 35 -9.22 -1.67 -21.82
N THR A 36 -9.33 -2.54 -22.83
CA THR A 36 -9.77 -2.15 -24.18
C THR A 36 -11.10 -2.77 -24.61
N ASP A 37 -11.58 -3.79 -23.90
CA ASP A 37 -12.80 -4.50 -24.25
C ASP A 37 -14.05 -3.76 -23.72
N GLN A 38 -14.90 -3.28 -24.62
CA GLN A 38 -16.10 -2.53 -24.26
C GLN A 38 -17.17 -3.38 -23.57
N GLU A 39 -17.20 -4.69 -23.80
CA GLU A 39 -18.19 -5.58 -23.18
C GLU A 39 -17.90 -5.80 -21.70
N THR A 40 -16.62 -5.77 -21.30
CA THR A 40 -16.17 -6.11 -19.95
C THR A 40 -15.60 -4.93 -19.17
N VAL A 41 -15.27 -3.80 -19.82
CA VAL A 41 -14.53 -2.67 -19.21
C VAL A 41 -15.12 -2.18 -17.88
N GLN A 42 -16.45 -2.14 -17.75
CA GLN A 42 -17.08 -1.65 -16.52
C GLN A 42 -16.86 -2.60 -15.35
N THR A 43 -17.04 -3.89 -15.58
CA THR A 43 -16.81 -4.94 -14.58
C THR A 43 -15.32 -5.02 -14.23
N GLU A 44 -14.44 -5.00 -15.23
CA GLU A 44 -13.00 -5.04 -15.00
C GLU A 44 -12.48 -3.81 -14.23
N LEU A 45 -13.05 -2.64 -14.50
CA LEU A 45 -12.76 -1.41 -13.77
C LEU A 45 -13.21 -1.51 -12.31
N GLU A 46 -14.43 -2.00 -12.06
CA GLU A 46 -14.95 -2.21 -10.72
C GLU A 46 -14.05 -3.20 -9.94
N ASP A 47 -13.70 -4.32 -10.56
CA ASP A 47 -12.82 -5.33 -9.97
C ASP A 47 -11.42 -4.77 -9.66
N ALA A 48 -10.82 -4.06 -10.61
CA ALA A 48 -9.51 -3.43 -10.40
C ALA A 48 -9.54 -2.39 -9.28
N THR A 49 -10.65 -1.65 -9.17
CA THR A 49 -10.85 -0.64 -8.11
C THR A 49 -11.00 -1.31 -6.76
N ASN A 50 -11.88 -2.31 -6.65
CA ASN A 50 -12.14 -3.04 -5.40
C ASN A 50 -10.89 -3.76 -4.90
N GLU A 51 -10.13 -4.39 -5.80
CA GLU A 51 -8.87 -5.03 -5.46
C GLU A 51 -7.83 -4.02 -4.95
N SER A 52 -7.71 -2.87 -5.62
CA SER A 52 -6.76 -1.84 -5.22
C SER A 52 -7.12 -1.22 -3.86
N ILE A 53 -8.42 -0.95 -3.62
CA ILE A 53 -8.93 -0.47 -2.33
C ILE A 53 -8.61 -1.50 -1.23
N LYS A 54 -8.86 -2.79 -1.48
CA LYS A 54 -8.55 -3.85 -0.52
C LYS A 54 -7.06 -3.86 -0.18
N LYS A 55 -6.19 -3.88 -1.19
CA LYS A 55 -4.73 -3.87 -0.99
C LYS A 55 -4.23 -2.63 -0.24
N ILE A 56 -4.81 -1.47 -0.50
CA ILE A 56 -4.47 -0.24 0.23
C ILE A 56 -4.90 -0.35 1.70
N LYS A 57 -6.09 -0.87 2.00
CA LYS A 57 -6.55 -1.10 3.37
C LYS A 57 -5.63 -2.08 4.10
N ASP A 58 -5.32 -3.23 3.49
CA ASP A 58 -4.42 -4.23 4.06
C ASP A 58 -3.02 -3.63 4.35
N LEU A 59 -2.52 -2.76 3.47
CA LEU A 59 -1.25 -2.06 3.65
C LEU A 59 -1.30 -1.05 4.81
N LEU A 60 -2.40 -0.29 4.94
CA LEU A 60 -2.62 0.65 6.04
C LEU A 60 -2.72 -0.07 7.39
N ASP A 61 -3.45 -1.18 7.45
CA ASP A 61 -3.58 -1.99 8.65
C ASP A 61 -2.21 -2.56 9.07
N THR A 62 -1.46 -3.11 8.11
CA THR A 62 -0.09 -3.60 8.36
C THR A 62 0.84 -2.49 8.88
N HIS A 63 0.74 -1.28 8.31
CA HIS A 63 1.54 -0.14 8.76
C HIS A 63 1.12 0.32 10.17
N SER A 64 -0.18 0.38 10.42
CA SER A 64 -0.75 0.73 11.74
C SER A 64 -0.28 -0.25 12.82
N GLU A 65 -0.38 -1.56 12.59
CA GLU A 65 0.09 -2.61 13.51
C GLU A 65 1.59 -2.49 13.82
N ARG A 66 2.41 -2.28 12.80
CA ARG A 66 3.87 -2.09 12.98
C ARG A 66 4.18 -0.82 13.75
N SER A 67 3.42 0.26 13.51
CA SER A 67 3.59 1.52 14.22
C SER A 67 3.06 1.49 15.66
N GLY A 68 2.01 0.70 15.94
CA GLY A 68 1.38 0.55 17.26
C GLY A 68 2.14 -0.36 18.21
N ASN A 69 2.83 -1.39 17.70
CA ASN A 69 3.67 -2.30 18.50
C ASN A 69 5.02 -1.71 18.95
N ARG A 70 5.17 -0.37 18.93
CA ARG A 70 6.36 0.35 19.37
C ARG A 70 6.58 0.22 20.88
N PRO A 71 7.65 -0.43 21.35
CA PRO A 71 7.99 -0.44 22.77
C PRO A 71 8.37 0.99 23.25
N GLY A 72 7.55 1.56 24.14
CA GLY A 72 7.78 2.87 24.77
C GLY A 72 6.83 4.01 24.36
N LEU A 73 5.65 3.71 23.80
CA LEU A 73 4.52 4.65 23.66
C LEU A 73 3.44 4.47 24.75
N ARG A 74 3.77 3.79 25.85
CA ARG A 74 2.94 3.74 27.07
C ARG A 74 3.61 4.51 28.19
#